data_AF-A0A165WQT3-F1
#
_entry.id   AF-A0A165WQT3-F1
#
_cell.length_a   1.000
_cell.length_b   1.000
_cell.length_c   1.000
_cell.angle_alpha   90.00
_cell.angle_beta   90.00
_cell.angle_gamma   90.00
#
_symmetry.space_group_name_H-M   'P 1'
#
loop_
_entity.id
_entity.type
_entity.pdbx_description
1 polymer ?
#
loop_
_entity_poly.entity_id
_entity_poly.type
_entity_poly.pdbx_seq_one_letter_code
_entity_poly.pdbx_strand_id
1 'polypeptide(L)'
;MMKPETLDIKDVWTGALKRTGNWVVANIDTSVSWPTKLHTIIHEGIHYWIIPVTKDAYPGVAACAEDITAEELQKRTLQFLSVISWVDSRSIVVNSFTMGDLPRSKRRGHEGGYAIREEFDYPYLPKIEDNQAKLALALMREGRELNHAAFSFLNYFRVCEVAYSNSEDRKKWMIDAIVRIQESCSVDAPTNLKAKGVLISGYQDSLALDALTNLKKRDPKEVSKHLFEASRCAIAHAGKDPIINPDDPADINRLSSELPLIEFLAVLAIEEKFGVKTTSTIDREHLYELEGFKKAFGSELVEKLKSSEQIQGDLRVGLPVISLRLRGRPSFPSLEGLLPKQMQQVGSNVQLSYGKEDGSLGVKFNLNFKDEQLEFDIHDGIYGISDDESADYAETKAQMIEFFKWYYLNGSLEIVDTETGEEISRKDAFLPVNVLVNPEEFDKDIKFWLSTADTRRKIESTT
;
A
#
# COMPACT_ATOMS: atom_id res chain seq x y z
N MET A 1 -7.59 2.20 25.04
CA MET A 1 -7.71 2.73 23.66
C MET A 1 -8.85 3.74 23.66
N MET A 2 -8.55 5.04 23.60
CA MET A 2 -9.60 6.07 23.46
C MET A 2 -10.21 5.93 22.07
N LYS A 3 -11.55 5.98 21.95
CA LYS A 3 -12.19 6.11 20.64
C LYS A 3 -11.73 7.44 20.03
N PRO A 4 -11.15 7.46 18.81
CA PRO A 4 -10.84 8.73 18.16
C PRO A 4 -12.14 9.54 18.03
N GLU A 5 -12.07 10.81 18.42
CA GLU A 5 -13.21 11.71 18.40
C GLU A 5 -13.62 11.98 16.95
N THR A 6 -14.88 11.74 16.63
CA THR A 6 -15.41 12.00 15.28
C THR A 6 -15.79 13.48 15.16
N LEU A 7 -15.33 14.10 14.08
CA LEU A 7 -15.55 15.52 13.83
C LEU A 7 -17.01 15.81 13.42
N ASP A 8 -17.48 17.02 13.70
CA ASP A 8 -18.69 17.55 13.04
C ASP A 8 -18.32 17.98 11.62
N ILE A 9 -19.20 17.78 10.63
CA ILE A 9 -18.89 18.10 9.23
C ILE A 9 -18.53 19.58 9.01
N LYS A 10 -19.09 20.48 9.83
CA LYS A 10 -18.79 21.92 9.78
C LYS A 10 -17.30 22.23 10.06
N ASP A 11 -16.65 21.40 10.88
CA ASP A 11 -15.26 21.58 11.32
C ASP A 11 -14.27 21.04 10.27
N VAL A 12 -14.75 20.21 9.34
CA VAL A 12 -13.95 19.73 8.20
C VAL A 12 -13.71 20.83 7.17
N TRP A 13 -14.70 21.70 6.93
CA TRP A 13 -14.63 22.75 5.91
C TRP A 13 -13.71 23.89 6.33
N THR A 14 -12.41 23.72 6.15
CA THR A 14 -11.37 24.70 6.50
C THR A 14 -10.45 25.00 5.31
N GLY A 15 -9.72 26.13 5.38
CA GLY A 15 -8.69 26.49 4.40
C GLY A 15 -9.20 26.50 2.96
N ALA A 16 -8.59 25.68 2.10
CA ALA A 16 -8.92 25.56 0.68
C ALA A 16 -10.38 25.17 0.41
N LEU A 17 -11.00 24.39 1.30
CA LEU A 17 -12.40 23.94 1.16
C LEU A 17 -13.43 25.06 1.36
N LYS A 18 -13.02 26.25 1.82
CA LYS A 18 -13.89 27.44 1.90
C LYS A 18 -13.78 28.33 0.66
N ARG A 19 -12.89 28.02 -0.28
CA ARG A 19 -12.70 28.82 -1.50
C ARG A 19 -13.71 28.38 -2.55
N THR A 20 -14.29 29.37 -3.23
CA THR A 20 -15.19 29.12 -4.35
C THR A 20 -14.42 28.47 -5.50
N GLY A 21 -15.01 27.47 -6.16
CA GLY A 21 -14.39 26.76 -7.29
C GLY A 21 -15.34 25.75 -7.93
N ASN A 22 -14.88 25.02 -8.94
CA ASN A 22 -15.65 23.92 -9.53
C ASN A 22 -15.47 22.66 -8.68
N TRP A 23 -16.31 22.50 -7.66
CA TRP A 23 -16.21 21.39 -6.71
C TRP A 23 -17.07 20.20 -7.12
N VAL A 24 -16.48 19.01 -6.99
CA VAL A 24 -17.16 17.72 -7.04
C VAL A 24 -16.86 16.98 -5.74
N VAL A 25 -17.89 16.42 -5.10
CA VAL A 25 -17.74 15.60 -3.90
C VAL A 25 -18.44 14.27 -4.11
N ALA A 26 -17.68 13.18 -4.08
CA ALA A 26 -18.18 11.82 -4.03
C ALA A 26 -18.52 11.46 -2.57
N ASN A 27 -19.80 11.23 -2.29
CA ASN A 27 -20.27 10.76 -0.98
C ASN A 27 -20.27 9.24 -0.99
N ILE A 28 -19.51 8.60 -0.10
CA ILE A 28 -19.22 7.18 -0.20
C ILE A 28 -19.72 6.36 0.99
N ASP A 29 -20.07 5.11 0.71
CA ASP A 29 -20.13 4.04 1.70
C ASP A 29 -18.96 3.09 1.42
N THR A 30 -18.19 2.71 2.42
CA THR A 30 -16.89 2.08 2.19
C THR A 30 -16.57 1.04 3.25
N SER A 31 -16.03 -0.10 2.81
CA SER A 31 -15.44 -1.11 3.69
C SER A 31 -13.95 -0.87 3.92
N VAL A 32 -13.34 0.06 3.17
CA VAL A 32 -11.98 0.55 3.38
C VAL A 32 -11.90 1.30 4.71
N SER A 33 -10.81 1.10 5.46
CA SER A 33 -10.55 1.90 6.65
C SER A 33 -10.34 3.37 6.27
N TRP A 34 -11.26 4.25 6.70
CA TRP A 34 -11.29 5.65 6.29
C TRP A 34 -10.73 6.58 7.38
N PRO A 35 -10.10 7.72 7.06
CA PRO A 35 -9.48 8.59 8.05
C PRO A 35 -10.51 9.30 8.93
N THR A 36 -10.09 9.63 10.15
CA THR A 36 -10.84 10.50 11.08
C THR A 36 -10.46 11.98 10.96
N LYS A 37 -9.38 12.29 10.23
CA LYS A 37 -8.89 13.64 9.95
C LYS A 37 -9.00 13.97 8.46
N LEU A 38 -9.05 15.26 8.12
CA LEU A 38 -8.99 15.71 6.73
C LEU A 38 -7.58 15.47 6.17
N HIS A 39 -7.49 14.79 5.03
CA HIS A 39 -6.23 14.62 4.30
C HIS A 39 -6.34 15.21 2.90
N THR A 40 -5.20 15.63 2.34
CA THR A 40 -5.10 16.05 0.94
C THR A 40 -4.07 15.17 0.24
N ILE A 41 -4.40 14.70 -0.96
CA ILE A 41 -3.51 13.90 -1.80
C ILE A 41 -3.56 14.41 -3.23
N ILE A 42 -2.41 14.44 -3.89
CA ILE A 42 -2.32 14.76 -5.32
C ILE A 42 -2.20 13.44 -6.07
N HIS A 43 -3.13 13.17 -6.98
CA HIS A 43 -3.09 11.97 -7.82
C HIS A 43 -3.43 12.33 -9.27
N GLU A 44 -2.55 11.93 -10.20
CA GLU A 44 -2.63 12.27 -11.62
C GLU A 44 -2.91 13.76 -11.90
N GLY A 45 -2.23 14.64 -11.14
CA GLY A 45 -2.33 16.10 -11.28
C GLY A 45 -3.56 16.74 -10.63
N ILE A 46 -4.42 15.96 -9.96
CA ILE A 46 -5.63 16.47 -9.29
C ILE A 46 -5.43 16.45 -7.78
N HIS A 47 -5.80 17.55 -7.13
CA HIS A 47 -5.90 17.61 -5.67
C HIS A 47 -7.22 16.98 -5.22
N TYR A 48 -7.10 15.94 -4.39
CA TYR A 48 -8.21 15.28 -3.73
C TYR A 48 -8.16 15.57 -2.23
N TRP A 49 -9.30 15.95 -1.67
CA TRP A 49 -9.50 16.11 -0.24
C TRP A 49 -10.31 14.92 0.28
N ILE A 50 -9.70 14.15 1.16
CA ILE A 50 -10.32 12.97 1.78
C ILE A 50 -11.15 13.46 2.96
N ILE A 51 -12.45 13.54 2.75
CA ILE A 51 -13.42 13.96 3.76
C ILE A 51 -13.55 12.84 4.79
N PRO A 52 -13.23 13.09 6.07
CA PRO A 52 -13.18 12.06 7.09
C PRO A 52 -14.56 11.52 7.44
N VAL A 53 -14.58 10.45 8.23
CA VAL A 53 -15.81 10.01 8.89
C VAL A 53 -16.27 11.08 9.88
N THR A 54 -17.50 11.55 9.70
CA THR A 54 -18.15 12.56 10.56
C THR A 54 -19.41 12.00 11.19
N LYS A 55 -19.98 12.73 12.16
CA LYS A 55 -21.19 12.28 12.87
C LYS A 55 -22.43 12.26 11.97
N ASP A 56 -22.61 13.28 11.14
CA ASP A 56 -23.88 13.58 10.47
C ASP A 56 -23.82 13.60 8.93
N ALA A 57 -22.65 13.38 8.34
CA ALA A 57 -22.48 13.34 6.88
C ALA A 57 -21.71 12.11 6.41
N TYR A 58 -21.88 11.79 5.13
CA TYR A 58 -21.08 10.74 4.49
C TYR A 58 -19.60 11.13 4.48
N PRO A 59 -18.68 10.17 4.72
CA PRO A 59 -17.30 10.34 4.28
C PRO A 59 -17.26 10.49 2.76
N GLY A 60 -16.14 10.96 2.23
CA GLY A 60 -16.07 11.20 0.80
C GLY A 60 -14.74 11.66 0.28
N VAL A 61 -14.72 11.93 -1.01
CA VAL A 61 -13.59 12.54 -1.70
C VAL A 61 -14.10 13.78 -2.42
N ALA A 62 -13.55 14.93 -2.06
CA ALA A 62 -13.77 16.18 -2.76
C ALA A 62 -12.62 16.45 -3.73
N ALA A 63 -12.92 17.04 -4.88
CA ALA A 63 -11.94 17.50 -5.86
C ALA A 63 -12.37 18.86 -6.40
N CYS A 64 -11.39 19.68 -6.78
CA CYS A 64 -11.61 20.98 -7.41
C CYS A 64 -10.54 21.23 -8.46
N ALA A 65 -10.95 21.66 -9.64
CA ALA A 65 -10.06 22.04 -10.73
C ALA A 65 -10.74 23.07 -11.63
N GLU A 66 -10.04 24.17 -11.94
CA GLU A 66 -10.59 25.27 -12.75
C GLU A 66 -10.68 24.91 -14.25
N ASP A 67 -9.68 24.18 -14.76
CA ASP A 67 -9.55 23.85 -16.19
C ASP A 67 -10.23 22.53 -16.60
N ILE A 68 -11.06 21.96 -15.73
CA ILE A 68 -11.69 20.65 -15.94
C ILE A 68 -13.20 20.77 -15.72
N THR A 69 -13.98 20.17 -16.61
CA THR A 69 -15.45 20.13 -16.46
C THR A 69 -15.85 19.30 -15.24
N ALA A 70 -17.01 19.59 -14.64
CA ALA A 70 -17.50 18.82 -13.51
C ALA A 70 -17.69 17.31 -13.82
N GLU A 71 -18.12 16.98 -15.05
CA GLU A 71 -18.29 15.59 -15.50
C GLU A 71 -16.94 14.86 -15.60
N GLU A 72 -15.93 15.48 -16.18
CA GLU A 72 -14.60 14.87 -16.23
C GLU A 72 -14.03 14.74 -14.80
N LEU A 73 -14.23 15.75 -13.94
CA LEU A 73 -13.77 15.69 -12.55
C LEU A 73 -14.47 14.56 -11.75
N GLN A 74 -15.76 14.30 -12.00
CA GLN A 74 -16.44 13.11 -11.47
C GLN A 74 -15.79 11.81 -11.96
N LYS A 75 -15.55 11.69 -13.26
CA LYS A 75 -14.88 10.51 -13.83
C LYS A 75 -13.50 10.29 -13.23
N ARG A 76 -12.70 11.34 -13.07
CA ARG A 76 -11.36 11.29 -12.42
C ARG A 76 -11.48 10.89 -10.96
N THR A 77 -12.49 11.40 -10.24
CA THR A 77 -12.80 11.00 -8.86
C THR A 77 -13.17 9.51 -8.77
N LEU A 78 -13.98 9.00 -9.70
CA LEU A 78 -14.30 7.57 -9.76
C LEU A 78 -13.07 6.72 -10.05
N GLN A 79 -12.20 7.14 -10.97
CA GLN A 79 -10.94 6.44 -11.27
C GLN A 79 -10.05 6.37 -10.02
N PHE A 80 -9.92 7.47 -9.29
CA PHE A 80 -9.18 7.52 -8.03
C PHE A 80 -9.77 6.55 -6.97
N LEU A 81 -11.10 6.53 -6.80
CA LEU A 81 -11.75 5.57 -5.90
C LEU A 81 -11.55 4.11 -6.33
N SER A 82 -11.49 3.83 -7.64
CA SER A 82 -11.16 2.49 -8.15
C SER A 82 -9.72 2.09 -7.81
N VAL A 83 -8.78 3.03 -7.85
CA VAL A 83 -7.39 2.78 -7.40
C VAL A 83 -7.35 2.46 -5.90
N ILE A 84 -8.04 3.23 -5.06
CA ILE A 84 -8.08 2.95 -3.60
C ILE A 84 -8.71 1.58 -3.33
N SER A 85 -9.85 1.28 -3.98
CA SER A 85 -10.52 -0.02 -3.86
C SER A 85 -9.61 -1.17 -4.29
N TRP A 86 -8.81 -0.97 -5.34
CA TRP A 86 -7.83 -1.93 -5.81
C TRP A 86 -6.72 -2.18 -4.78
N VAL A 87 -6.10 -1.11 -4.29
CA VAL A 87 -4.99 -1.13 -3.32
C VAL A 87 -5.42 -1.74 -1.98
N ASP A 88 -6.61 -1.42 -1.48
CA ASP A 88 -7.11 -1.94 -0.21
C ASP A 88 -7.81 -3.31 -0.34
N SER A 89 -8.00 -3.81 -1.57
CA SER A 89 -8.78 -5.03 -1.87
C SER A 89 -10.18 -5.04 -1.26
N ARG A 90 -10.84 -3.87 -1.24
CA ARG A 90 -12.12 -3.62 -0.56
C ARG A 90 -13.09 -2.79 -1.38
N SER A 91 -14.36 -2.83 -1.03
CA SER A 91 -15.42 -2.13 -1.74
C SER A 91 -15.51 -0.66 -1.35
N ILE A 92 -15.77 0.19 -2.36
CA ILE A 92 -16.15 1.59 -2.20
C ILE A 92 -17.38 1.85 -3.07
N VAL A 93 -18.49 2.16 -2.42
CA VAL A 93 -19.78 2.49 -3.02
C VAL A 93 -19.92 4.00 -3.10
N VAL A 94 -20.19 4.52 -4.29
CA VAL A 94 -20.49 5.96 -4.44
C VAL A 94 -22.00 6.16 -4.36
N ASN A 95 -22.48 6.67 -3.22
CA ASN A 95 -23.91 6.88 -3.00
C ASN A 95 -24.46 8.02 -3.88
N SER A 96 -23.71 9.11 -3.99
CA SER A 96 -24.10 10.26 -4.81
C SER A 96 -22.94 11.25 -4.98
N PHE A 97 -23.03 12.04 -6.04
CA PHE A 97 -22.20 13.23 -6.22
C PHE A 97 -22.94 14.48 -5.80
N THR A 98 -22.23 15.38 -5.13
CA THR A 98 -22.63 16.76 -4.90
C THR A 98 -21.67 17.67 -5.64
N MET A 99 -22.21 18.73 -6.26
CA MET A 99 -21.46 19.64 -7.12
C MET A 99 -21.85 21.08 -6.81
N GLY A 100 -20.94 22.02 -7.09
CA GLY A 100 -21.25 23.44 -6.98
C GLY A 100 -20.01 24.32 -6.81
N ASP A 101 -20.26 25.55 -6.39
CA ASP A 101 -19.26 26.57 -6.09
C ASP A 101 -18.48 26.28 -4.80
N LEU A 102 -19.03 25.44 -3.91
CA LEU A 102 -18.41 25.01 -2.66
C LEU A 102 -18.63 23.50 -2.45
N PRO A 103 -17.68 22.81 -1.80
CA PRO A 103 -17.85 21.39 -1.50
C PRO A 103 -18.93 21.21 -0.44
N ARG A 104 -19.80 20.23 -0.64
CA ARG A 104 -20.88 19.91 0.30
C ARG A 104 -21.01 18.40 0.43
N SER A 105 -20.92 17.88 1.64
CA SER A 105 -21.26 16.47 1.90
C SER A 105 -22.76 16.30 2.09
N LYS A 106 -23.29 15.18 1.60
CA LYS A 106 -24.67 14.77 1.85
C LYS A 106 -24.81 14.33 3.31
N ARG A 107 -25.89 14.77 3.96
CA ARG A 107 -26.22 14.30 5.31
C ARG A 107 -26.59 12.81 5.29
N ARG A 108 -26.29 12.12 6.38
CA ARG A 108 -26.57 10.70 6.56
C ARG A 108 -27.56 10.49 7.70
N GLY A 109 -28.42 9.50 7.56
CA GLY A 109 -29.49 9.19 8.52
C GLY A 109 -29.11 8.20 9.63
N HIS A 110 -27.86 7.73 9.69
CA HIS A 110 -27.40 6.77 10.69
C HIS A 110 -25.96 7.06 11.14
N GLU A 111 -25.66 6.72 12.40
CA GLU A 111 -24.31 6.79 12.98
C GLU A 111 -23.61 5.42 12.86
N GLY A 112 -22.29 5.43 12.59
CA GLY A 112 -21.46 4.21 12.57
C GLY A 112 -21.38 3.48 11.23
N GLY A 113 -20.76 2.28 11.26
CA GLY A 113 -20.62 1.36 10.12
C GLY A 113 -19.27 1.36 9.40
N TYR A 114 -18.35 2.28 9.71
CA TYR A 114 -17.05 2.37 9.03
C TYR A 114 -15.90 1.80 9.86
N ALA A 115 -15.02 1.08 9.17
CA ALA A 115 -13.65 0.90 9.67
C ALA A 115 -12.94 2.26 9.61
N ILE A 116 -12.21 2.62 10.66
CA ILE A 116 -11.52 3.90 10.75
C ILE A 116 -10.02 3.71 10.90
N ARG A 117 -9.26 4.68 10.41
CA ARG A 117 -7.83 4.87 10.67
C ARG A 117 -7.55 6.32 11.02
N GLU A 118 -6.40 6.59 11.61
CA GLU A 118 -6.03 7.95 11.94
C GLU A 118 -5.64 8.75 10.68
N GLU A 119 -4.81 8.17 9.83
CA GLU A 119 -4.25 8.84 8.65
C GLU A 119 -4.64 8.15 7.35
N PHE A 120 -4.88 8.92 6.28
CA PHE A 120 -5.04 8.37 4.93
C PHE A 120 -3.67 8.12 4.29
N ASP A 121 -3.01 7.06 4.75
CA ASP A 121 -1.69 6.66 4.27
C ASP A 121 -1.81 5.48 3.30
N TYR A 122 -1.56 5.75 2.02
CA TYR A 122 -1.48 4.78 0.94
C TYR A 122 -0.11 4.92 0.26
N PRO A 123 0.91 4.18 0.73
CA PRO A 123 2.28 4.27 0.20
C PRO A 123 2.37 3.88 -1.26
N TYR A 124 1.51 2.93 -1.68
CA TYR A 124 1.38 2.51 -3.05
C TYR A 124 0.05 3.00 -3.61
N LEU A 125 0.13 3.86 -4.63
CA LEU A 125 -1.03 4.39 -5.34
C LEU A 125 -0.72 4.46 -6.84
N PRO A 126 -1.03 3.39 -7.61
CA PRO A 126 -0.58 3.28 -9.00
C PRO A 126 -1.20 4.35 -9.88
N LYS A 127 -0.38 4.96 -10.74
CA LYS A 127 -0.83 5.79 -11.86
C LYS A 127 -1.14 4.88 -13.03
N ILE A 128 -2.29 5.06 -13.66
CA ILE A 128 -2.76 4.15 -14.70
C ILE A 128 -2.95 4.96 -15.97
N GLU A 129 -2.22 4.63 -17.02
CA GLU A 129 -2.34 5.31 -18.30
C GLU A 129 -3.28 4.57 -19.25
N ASP A 130 -3.28 3.23 -19.20
CA ASP A 130 -4.11 2.38 -20.06
C ASP A 130 -5.60 2.48 -19.69
N ASN A 131 -6.42 2.84 -20.68
CA ASN A 131 -7.87 2.92 -20.55
C ASN A 131 -8.53 1.55 -20.28
N GLN A 132 -7.98 0.45 -20.80
CA GLN A 132 -8.47 -0.89 -20.50
C GLN A 132 -8.18 -1.26 -19.05
N ALA A 133 -7.00 -0.92 -18.53
CA ALA A 133 -6.68 -1.10 -17.12
C ALA A 133 -7.63 -0.28 -16.22
N LYS A 134 -7.91 0.99 -16.57
CA LYS A 134 -8.90 1.81 -15.84
C LYS A 134 -10.29 1.17 -15.83
N LEU A 135 -10.73 0.64 -16.97
CA LEU A 135 -12.01 -0.06 -17.07
C LEU A 135 -12.02 -1.33 -16.21
N ALA A 136 -10.95 -2.12 -16.24
CA ALA A 136 -10.81 -3.31 -15.42
C ALA A 136 -10.88 -3.00 -13.92
N LEU A 137 -10.20 -1.95 -13.45
CA LEU A 137 -10.29 -1.52 -12.05
C LEU A 137 -11.68 -0.96 -11.69
N ALA A 138 -12.37 -0.30 -12.62
CA ALA A 138 -13.75 0.15 -12.41
C ALA A 138 -14.71 -1.04 -12.22
N LEU A 139 -14.62 -2.05 -13.10
CA LEU A 139 -15.38 -3.30 -13.00
C LEU A 139 -15.04 -4.07 -11.71
N MET A 140 -13.76 -4.07 -11.31
CA MET A 140 -13.33 -4.70 -10.07
C MET A 140 -13.96 -4.04 -8.83
N ARG A 141 -13.93 -2.69 -8.77
CA ARG A 141 -14.58 -1.93 -7.69
C ARG A 141 -16.07 -2.22 -7.63
N GLU A 142 -16.75 -2.20 -8.77
CA GLU A 142 -18.19 -2.47 -8.86
C GLU A 142 -18.52 -3.91 -8.44
N GLY A 143 -17.73 -4.89 -8.89
CA GLY A 143 -17.88 -6.30 -8.49
C GLY A 143 -17.83 -6.50 -6.97
N ARG A 144 -16.93 -5.78 -6.29
CA ARG A 144 -16.78 -5.79 -4.83
C ARG A 144 -17.90 -5.06 -4.08
N GLU A 145 -18.49 -4.05 -4.72
CA GLU A 145 -19.61 -3.27 -4.18
C GLU A 145 -20.93 -4.06 -4.18
N LEU A 146 -21.14 -4.91 -5.18
CA LEU A 146 -22.41 -5.57 -5.40
C LEU A 146 -22.75 -6.59 -4.32
N ASN A 147 -23.90 -6.39 -3.68
CA ASN A 147 -24.46 -7.34 -2.71
C ASN A 147 -25.25 -8.47 -3.40
N HIS A 148 -24.71 -9.03 -4.48
CA HIS A 148 -25.34 -10.14 -5.21
C HIS A 148 -24.30 -10.95 -6.02
N ALA A 149 -24.09 -12.21 -5.63
CA ALA A 149 -23.02 -13.05 -6.15
C ALA A 149 -23.01 -13.17 -7.69
N ALA A 150 -24.18 -13.26 -8.34
CA ALA A 150 -24.23 -13.34 -9.81
C ALA A 150 -23.71 -12.08 -10.52
N PHE A 151 -24.04 -10.89 -10.02
CA PHE A 151 -23.60 -9.64 -10.64
C PHE A 151 -22.12 -9.36 -10.32
N SER A 152 -21.66 -9.68 -9.10
CA SER A 152 -20.24 -9.66 -8.76
C SER A 152 -19.44 -10.60 -9.67
N PHE A 153 -19.91 -11.84 -9.85
CA PHE A 153 -19.29 -12.83 -10.74
C PHE A 153 -19.18 -12.29 -12.16
N LEU A 154 -20.27 -11.70 -12.70
CA LEU A 154 -20.27 -11.14 -14.04
C LEU A 154 -19.25 -9.99 -14.18
N ASN A 155 -19.13 -9.11 -13.19
CA ASN A 155 -18.16 -8.02 -13.21
C ASN A 155 -16.71 -8.54 -13.16
N TYR A 156 -16.41 -9.53 -12.31
CA TYR A 156 -15.09 -10.16 -12.28
C TYR A 156 -14.78 -10.92 -13.59
N PHE A 157 -15.76 -11.60 -14.17
CA PHE A 157 -15.56 -12.23 -15.48
C PHE A 157 -15.30 -11.20 -16.58
N ARG A 158 -15.99 -10.05 -16.56
CA ARG A 158 -15.76 -8.94 -17.50
C ARG A 158 -14.35 -8.36 -17.37
N VAL A 159 -13.76 -8.34 -16.17
CA VAL A 159 -12.34 -7.98 -16.00
C VAL A 159 -11.45 -8.93 -16.83
N CYS A 160 -11.69 -10.24 -16.77
CA CYS A 160 -10.97 -11.21 -17.60
C CYS A 160 -11.22 -11.00 -19.11
N GLU A 161 -12.43 -10.59 -19.52
CA GLU A 161 -12.74 -10.24 -20.92
C GLU A 161 -12.02 -8.96 -21.37
N VAL A 162 -11.87 -7.97 -20.49
CA VAL A 162 -11.11 -6.74 -20.75
C VAL A 162 -9.61 -7.04 -20.89
N ALA A 163 -9.06 -7.87 -20.01
CA ALA A 163 -7.67 -8.29 -20.09
C ALA A 163 -7.37 -9.19 -21.30
N TYR A 164 -8.29 -10.10 -21.62
CA TYR A 164 -8.16 -11.07 -22.70
C TYR A 164 -9.43 -11.05 -23.57
N SER A 165 -9.46 -10.13 -24.53
CA SER A 165 -10.63 -9.90 -25.40
C SER A 165 -10.94 -11.08 -26.32
N ASN A 166 -9.91 -11.77 -26.83
CA ASN A 166 -10.06 -12.99 -27.60
C ASN A 166 -10.52 -14.16 -26.69
N SER A 167 -11.59 -14.87 -27.08
CA SER A 167 -12.17 -15.94 -26.27
C SER A 167 -11.26 -17.16 -26.12
N GLU A 168 -10.51 -17.54 -27.16
CA GLU A 168 -9.60 -18.69 -27.12
C GLU A 168 -8.38 -18.39 -26.26
N ASP A 169 -7.80 -17.20 -26.40
CA ASP A 169 -6.67 -16.76 -25.57
C ASP A 169 -7.08 -16.70 -24.09
N ARG A 170 -8.26 -16.14 -23.79
CA ARG A 170 -8.81 -16.10 -22.43
C ARG A 170 -9.02 -17.49 -21.86
N LYS A 171 -9.60 -18.41 -22.63
CA LYS A 171 -9.82 -19.79 -22.21
C LYS A 171 -8.49 -20.48 -21.89
N LYS A 172 -7.50 -20.34 -22.77
CA LYS A 172 -6.15 -20.89 -22.57
C LYS A 172 -5.51 -20.30 -21.32
N TRP A 173 -5.53 -18.98 -21.18
CA TRP A 173 -4.98 -18.30 -20.01
C TRP A 173 -5.66 -18.74 -18.70
N MET A 174 -6.99 -18.84 -18.67
CA MET A 174 -7.72 -19.30 -17.48
C MET A 174 -7.34 -20.73 -17.09
N ILE A 175 -7.18 -21.63 -18.06
CA ILE A 175 -6.70 -23.00 -17.81
C ILE A 175 -5.31 -22.96 -17.16
N ASP A 176 -4.38 -22.20 -17.75
CA ASP A 176 -3.02 -22.08 -17.24
C ASP A 176 -2.99 -21.44 -15.84
N ALA A 177 -3.82 -20.42 -15.58
CA ALA A 177 -3.93 -19.76 -14.28
C ALA A 177 -4.47 -20.70 -13.20
N ILE A 178 -5.50 -21.50 -13.49
CA ILE A 178 -6.04 -22.49 -12.57
C ILE A 178 -5.00 -23.56 -12.20
N VAL A 179 -4.16 -23.98 -13.16
CA VAL A 179 -3.04 -24.90 -12.88
C VAL A 179 -2.05 -24.25 -11.91
N ARG A 180 -1.65 -22.99 -12.14
CA ARG A 180 -0.73 -22.26 -11.24
C ARG A 180 -1.27 -22.14 -9.81
N ILE A 181 -2.57 -21.84 -9.65
CA ILE A 181 -3.22 -21.77 -8.33
C ILE A 181 -3.07 -23.11 -7.61
N GLN A 182 -3.32 -24.22 -8.30
CA GLN A 182 -3.18 -25.55 -7.71
C GLN A 182 -1.73 -25.89 -7.34
N GLU A 183 -0.77 -25.60 -8.24
CA GLU A 183 0.65 -25.89 -8.02
C GLU A 183 1.24 -25.11 -6.84
N SER A 184 0.72 -23.91 -6.57
CA SER A 184 1.14 -23.10 -5.42
C SER A 184 0.82 -23.72 -4.04
N CYS A 185 0.10 -24.85 -4.01
CA CYS A 185 -0.31 -25.57 -2.79
C CYS A 185 0.47 -26.86 -2.50
N SER A 186 1.34 -27.30 -3.42
CA SER A 186 2.15 -28.50 -3.16
C SER A 186 3.23 -28.18 -2.12
N VAL A 187 3.43 -29.06 -1.15
CA VAL A 187 4.46 -28.92 -0.09
C VAL A 187 5.88 -28.80 -0.68
N ASP A 188 6.05 -29.23 -1.94
CA ASP A 188 7.26 -29.13 -2.75
C ASP A 188 7.24 -27.95 -3.75
N ALA A 189 6.38 -26.95 -3.58
CA ALA A 189 6.26 -25.82 -4.50
C ALA A 189 7.64 -25.20 -4.75
N PRO A 190 8.17 -25.23 -5.99
CA PRO A 190 9.51 -24.76 -6.26
C PRO A 190 9.61 -23.28 -5.91
N THR A 191 10.75 -22.87 -5.35
CA THR A 191 11.12 -21.49 -5.04
C THR A 191 10.91 -20.52 -6.23
N ASN A 192 10.83 -21.06 -7.45
CA ASN A 192 10.57 -20.37 -8.71
C ASN A 192 9.10 -19.93 -8.93
N LEU A 193 8.12 -20.38 -8.13
CA LEU A 193 6.75 -19.84 -8.17
C LEU A 193 6.68 -18.43 -7.54
N LYS A 194 7.63 -18.09 -6.66
CA LYS A 194 7.83 -16.71 -6.17
C LYS A 194 8.06 -15.71 -7.32
N ALA A 195 8.73 -16.15 -8.38
CA ALA A 195 9.04 -15.34 -9.57
C ALA A 195 7.88 -15.25 -10.58
N LYS A 196 6.77 -15.99 -10.39
CA LYS A 196 5.62 -16.02 -11.31
C LYS A 196 4.32 -15.43 -10.71
N GLY A 197 4.40 -14.72 -9.59
CA GLY A 197 3.29 -13.92 -9.05
C GLY A 197 2.13 -14.69 -8.39
N VAL A 198 2.13 -16.03 -8.41
CA VAL A 198 1.07 -16.86 -7.80
C VAL A 198 1.57 -17.47 -6.50
N LEU A 199 1.71 -16.64 -5.46
CA LEU A 199 1.89 -17.09 -4.09
C LEU A 199 0.60 -16.82 -3.31
N ILE A 200 -0.08 -17.89 -2.90
CA ILE A 200 -1.19 -17.86 -1.94
C ILE A 200 -0.59 -17.47 -0.59
N SER A 201 -0.68 -16.20 -0.23
CA SER A 201 -0.10 -15.66 1.01
C SER A 201 -1.12 -14.88 1.84
N GLY A 202 -2.28 -14.55 1.27
CA GLY A 202 -3.38 -13.88 1.94
C GLY A 202 -4.60 -14.78 2.21
N TYR A 203 -5.46 -14.32 3.12
CA TYR A 203 -6.74 -14.96 3.40
C TYR A 203 -7.63 -15.09 2.14
N GLN A 204 -7.66 -14.08 1.28
CA GLN A 204 -8.43 -14.11 0.02
C GLN A 204 -7.94 -15.20 -0.93
N ASP A 205 -6.62 -15.42 -1.02
CA ASP A 205 -6.04 -16.48 -1.84
C ASP A 205 -6.44 -17.87 -1.32
N SER A 206 -6.52 -18.04 0.01
CA SER A 206 -6.97 -19.29 0.62
C SER A 206 -8.44 -19.61 0.30
N LEU A 207 -9.30 -18.57 0.24
CA LEU A 207 -10.70 -18.74 -0.15
C LEU A 207 -10.83 -19.13 -1.63
N ALA A 208 -10.01 -18.56 -2.52
CA ALA A 208 -9.98 -18.93 -3.93
C ALA A 208 -9.55 -20.40 -4.12
N LEU A 209 -8.58 -20.86 -3.32
CA LEU A 209 -8.15 -22.24 -3.31
C LEU A 209 -9.24 -23.19 -2.79
N ASP A 210 -9.91 -22.83 -1.70
CA ASP A 210 -11.02 -23.61 -1.16
C ASP A 210 -12.16 -23.72 -2.18
N ALA A 211 -12.48 -22.61 -2.84
CA ALA A 211 -13.45 -22.56 -3.94
C ALA A 211 -13.05 -23.50 -5.09
N LEU A 212 -11.79 -23.44 -5.54
CA LEU A 212 -11.25 -24.32 -6.59
C LEU A 212 -11.33 -25.81 -6.18
N THR A 213 -10.93 -26.12 -4.96
CA THR A 213 -10.93 -27.48 -4.41
C THR A 213 -12.35 -28.04 -4.34
N ASN A 214 -13.29 -27.24 -3.85
CA ASN A 214 -14.71 -27.62 -3.76
C ASN A 214 -15.36 -27.73 -5.14
N LEU A 215 -14.96 -26.90 -6.10
CA LEU A 215 -15.47 -27.00 -7.47
C LEU A 215 -14.96 -28.28 -8.14
N LYS A 216 -13.68 -28.64 -8.00
CA LYS A 216 -13.13 -29.90 -8.56
C LYS A 216 -13.75 -31.16 -7.97
N LYS A 217 -14.17 -31.14 -6.69
CA LYS A 217 -14.91 -32.26 -6.09
C LYS A 217 -16.27 -32.48 -6.76
N ARG A 218 -16.91 -31.41 -7.26
CA ARG A 218 -18.23 -31.43 -7.91
C ARG A 218 -18.11 -31.71 -9.42
N ASP A 219 -17.19 -31.03 -10.10
CA ASP A 219 -16.88 -31.21 -11.51
C ASP A 219 -15.36 -31.38 -11.71
N PRO A 220 -14.87 -32.62 -11.73
CA PRO A 220 -13.43 -32.89 -11.75
C PRO A 220 -12.76 -32.62 -13.10
N LYS A 221 -13.50 -32.36 -14.18
CA LYS A 221 -12.93 -32.45 -15.53
C LYS A 221 -12.61 -31.10 -16.19
N GLU A 222 -13.38 -30.03 -16.00
CA GLU A 222 -13.08 -28.75 -16.70
C GLU A 222 -13.56 -27.49 -15.94
N VAL A 223 -12.84 -27.08 -14.88
CA VAL A 223 -13.18 -25.88 -14.07
C VAL A 223 -13.35 -24.60 -14.91
N SER A 224 -12.45 -24.34 -15.86
CA SER A 224 -12.54 -23.14 -16.72
C SER A 224 -13.80 -23.13 -17.59
N LYS A 225 -14.21 -24.31 -18.09
CA LYS A 225 -15.44 -24.47 -18.85
C LYS A 225 -16.66 -24.28 -17.98
N HIS A 226 -16.66 -24.83 -16.77
CA HIS A 226 -17.74 -24.62 -15.80
C HIS A 226 -17.95 -23.13 -15.51
N LEU A 227 -16.89 -22.39 -15.18
CA LEU A 227 -16.97 -20.95 -14.91
C LEU A 227 -17.55 -20.16 -16.10
N PHE A 228 -17.28 -20.59 -17.33
CA PHE A 228 -17.80 -19.95 -18.53
C PHE A 228 -19.25 -20.34 -18.84
N GLU A 229 -19.54 -21.63 -18.98
CA GLU A 229 -20.84 -22.13 -19.45
C GLU A 229 -21.87 -22.13 -18.32
N ALA A 230 -21.56 -22.73 -17.17
CA ALA A 230 -22.49 -22.95 -16.07
C ALA A 230 -22.61 -21.75 -15.10
N SER A 231 -21.74 -20.75 -15.23
CA SER A 231 -21.79 -19.52 -14.45
C SER A 231 -21.98 -18.30 -15.36
N ARG A 232 -20.95 -17.84 -16.09
CA ARG A 232 -21.06 -16.62 -16.90
C ARG A 232 -22.23 -16.63 -17.89
N CYS A 233 -22.34 -17.66 -18.72
CA CYS A 233 -23.40 -17.76 -19.72
C CYS A 233 -24.79 -17.93 -19.08
N ALA A 234 -24.88 -18.69 -17.99
CA ALA A 234 -26.12 -18.89 -17.23
C ALA A 234 -26.66 -17.62 -16.58
N ILE A 235 -25.77 -16.73 -16.12
CA ILE A 235 -26.12 -15.43 -15.55
C ILE A 235 -26.56 -14.47 -16.66
N ALA A 236 -25.87 -14.49 -17.80
CA ALA A 236 -26.07 -13.51 -18.87
C ALA A 236 -27.27 -13.80 -19.80
N HIS A 237 -27.76 -15.04 -19.84
CA HIS A 237 -28.77 -15.46 -20.80
C HIS A 237 -29.96 -16.16 -20.10
N ALA A 238 -31.09 -15.45 -20.00
CA ALA A 238 -32.34 -15.99 -19.44
C ALA A 238 -33.14 -16.89 -20.42
N GLY A 239 -32.63 -17.12 -21.64
CA GLY A 239 -33.35 -17.82 -22.70
C GLY A 239 -32.82 -19.22 -23.04
N LYS A 240 -31.79 -19.70 -22.33
CA LYS A 240 -31.14 -21.00 -22.60
C LYS A 240 -30.62 -21.60 -21.31
N ASP A 241 -30.85 -22.90 -21.11
CA ASP A 241 -30.26 -23.64 -20.00
C ASP A 241 -28.74 -23.79 -20.15
N PRO A 242 -27.98 -23.79 -19.04
CA PRO A 242 -28.45 -23.52 -17.67
C PRO A 242 -28.77 -22.03 -17.45
N ILE A 243 -29.76 -21.72 -16.62
CA ILE A 243 -30.15 -20.34 -16.23
C ILE A 243 -29.94 -20.19 -14.71
N ILE A 244 -29.51 -19.01 -14.27
CA ILE A 244 -29.51 -18.66 -12.84
C ILE A 244 -30.85 -18.08 -12.43
N ASN A 245 -31.52 -18.74 -11.49
CA ASN A 245 -32.73 -18.21 -10.86
C ASN A 245 -32.36 -17.42 -9.58
N PRO A 246 -32.58 -16.09 -9.54
CA PRO A 246 -32.28 -15.31 -8.34
C PRO A 246 -33.15 -15.69 -7.13
N ASP A 247 -34.30 -16.33 -7.35
CA ASP A 247 -35.18 -16.83 -6.29
C ASP A 247 -34.85 -18.27 -5.86
N ASP A 248 -33.84 -18.91 -6.47
CA ASP A 248 -33.34 -20.22 -6.04
C ASP A 248 -32.08 -20.08 -5.16
N PRO A 249 -32.18 -20.39 -3.85
CA PRO A 249 -31.03 -20.35 -2.95
C PRO A 249 -29.87 -21.27 -3.38
N ALA A 250 -30.14 -22.36 -4.10
CA ALA A 250 -29.10 -23.27 -4.56
C ALA A 250 -28.17 -22.60 -5.57
N ASP A 251 -28.73 -21.82 -6.50
CA ASP A 251 -27.96 -21.06 -7.48
C ASP A 251 -27.13 -19.96 -6.81
N ILE A 252 -27.72 -19.22 -5.88
CA ILE A 252 -27.01 -18.17 -5.14
C ILE A 252 -25.88 -18.74 -4.29
N ASN A 253 -26.12 -19.82 -3.56
CA ASN A 253 -25.11 -20.48 -2.74
C ASN A 253 -23.97 -21.05 -3.60
N ARG A 254 -24.31 -21.62 -4.75
CA ARG A 254 -23.31 -22.13 -5.71
C ARG A 254 -22.43 -20.99 -6.22
N LEU A 255 -23.00 -19.91 -6.72
CA LEU A 255 -22.24 -18.76 -7.22
C LEU A 255 -21.41 -18.11 -6.11
N SER A 256 -21.96 -17.99 -4.91
CA SER A 256 -21.21 -17.48 -3.74
C SER A 256 -19.99 -18.34 -3.42
N SER A 257 -20.10 -19.68 -3.56
CA SER A 257 -18.98 -20.60 -3.36
C SER A 257 -17.89 -20.52 -4.43
N GLU A 258 -18.24 -20.05 -5.63
CA GLU A 258 -17.32 -19.91 -6.77
C GLU A 258 -16.72 -18.49 -6.87
N LEU A 259 -17.34 -17.51 -6.21
CA LEU A 259 -16.99 -16.10 -6.30
C LEU A 259 -15.53 -15.80 -5.95
N PRO A 260 -14.94 -16.37 -4.87
CA PRO A 260 -13.54 -16.10 -4.54
C PRO A 260 -12.56 -16.52 -5.65
N LEU A 261 -12.86 -17.61 -6.37
CA LEU A 261 -12.01 -18.07 -7.47
C LEU A 261 -12.03 -17.11 -8.65
N ILE A 262 -13.21 -16.64 -9.08
CA ILE A 262 -13.29 -15.71 -10.21
C ILE A 262 -12.76 -14.31 -9.84
N GLU A 263 -12.93 -13.86 -8.60
CA GLU A 263 -12.32 -12.62 -8.11
C GLU A 263 -10.79 -12.72 -8.18
N PHE A 264 -10.21 -13.83 -7.69
CA PHE A 264 -8.77 -14.06 -7.74
C PHE A 264 -8.24 -14.11 -9.19
N LEU A 265 -8.95 -14.78 -10.10
CA LEU A 265 -8.61 -14.76 -11.52
C LEU A 265 -8.66 -13.35 -12.09
N ALA A 266 -9.67 -12.54 -11.74
CA ALA A 266 -9.75 -11.15 -12.18
C ALA A 266 -8.56 -10.30 -11.67
N VAL A 267 -8.13 -10.50 -10.41
CA VAL A 267 -6.92 -9.88 -9.86
C VAL A 267 -5.69 -10.27 -10.67
N LEU A 268 -5.47 -11.57 -10.90
CA LEU A 268 -4.34 -12.06 -11.68
C LEU A 268 -4.36 -11.51 -13.11
N ALA A 269 -5.54 -11.42 -13.74
CA ALA A 269 -5.67 -10.87 -15.08
C ALA A 269 -5.19 -9.41 -15.14
N ILE A 270 -5.55 -8.60 -14.13
CA ILE A 270 -5.11 -7.20 -14.05
C ILE A 270 -3.60 -7.10 -13.85
N GLU A 271 -3.05 -7.86 -12.90
CA GLU A 271 -1.61 -7.81 -12.61
C GLU A 271 -0.77 -8.28 -13.80
N GLU A 272 -1.13 -9.39 -14.45
CA GLU A 272 -0.36 -9.98 -15.55
C GLU A 272 -0.52 -9.20 -16.87
N LYS A 273 -1.73 -8.72 -17.18
CA LYS A 273 -2.01 -8.07 -18.46
C LYS A 273 -1.64 -6.59 -18.45
N PHE A 274 -1.96 -5.89 -17.37
CA PHE A 274 -1.83 -4.45 -17.28
C PHE A 274 -0.66 -4.00 -16.38
N GLY A 275 -0.02 -4.93 -15.66
CA GLY A 275 1.10 -4.60 -14.76
C GLY A 275 0.69 -3.82 -13.51
N VAL A 276 -0.61 -3.68 -13.23
CA VAL A 276 -1.12 -2.94 -12.07
C VAL A 276 -1.13 -3.90 -10.88
N LYS A 277 -0.09 -3.86 -10.06
CA LYS A 277 0.07 -4.75 -8.90
C LYS A 277 -0.93 -4.42 -7.78
N THR A 278 -1.31 -5.40 -6.98
CA THR A 278 -1.99 -5.22 -5.69
C THR A 278 -0.99 -4.87 -4.59
N THR A 279 -1.45 -4.33 -3.46
CA THR A 279 -0.60 -4.07 -2.28
C THR A 279 0.07 -5.34 -1.77
N SER A 280 -0.66 -6.46 -1.73
CA SER A 280 -0.07 -7.75 -1.33
C SER A 280 1.09 -8.17 -2.23
N THR A 281 0.99 -7.92 -3.54
CA THR A 281 2.10 -8.17 -4.46
C THR A 281 3.25 -7.17 -4.25
N ILE A 282 2.96 -5.88 -4.05
CA ILE A 282 3.98 -4.87 -3.74
C ILE A 282 4.77 -5.24 -2.48
N ASP A 283 4.08 -5.63 -1.41
CA ASP A 283 4.68 -5.99 -0.13
C ASP A 283 5.54 -7.26 -0.26
N ARG A 284 5.01 -8.28 -0.94
CA ARG A 284 5.71 -9.54 -1.18
C ARG A 284 6.97 -9.38 -2.04
N GLU A 285 6.93 -8.48 -3.01
CA GLU A 285 8.04 -8.20 -3.92
C GLU A 285 8.94 -7.06 -3.40
N HIS A 286 8.67 -6.52 -2.20
CA HIS A 286 9.45 -5.45 -1.55
C HIS A 286 9.71 -4.22 -2.45
N LEU A 287 8.81 -3.93 -3.40
CA LEU A 287 9.10 -2.98 -4.49
C LEU A 287 9.34 -1.54 -4.04
N TYR A 288 8.92 -1.20 -2.81
CA TYR A 288 9.13 0.10 -2.18
C TYR A 288 10.47 0.21 -1.43
N GLU A 289 11.13 -0.90 -1.07
CA GLU A 289 12.33 -0.85 -0.22
C GLU A 289 13.52 -0.20 -0.95
N LEU A 290 13.58 -0.27 -2.27
CA LEU A 290 14.71 0.24 -3.07
C LEU A 290 14.30 1.25 -4.16
N GLU A 291 13.05 1.69 -4.21
CA GLU A 291 12.53 2.48 -5.34
C GLU A 291 13.33 3.78 -5.58
N GLY A 292 13.54 4.59 -4.55
CA GLY A 292 14.31 5.84 -4.65
C GLY A 292 15.78 5.59 -4.96
N PHE A 293 16.38 4.54 -4.38
CA PHE A 293 17.75 4.18 -4.69
C PHE A 293 17.92 3.73 -6.14
N LYS A 294 16.97 2.99 -6.73
CA LYS A 294 17.03 2.64 -8.16
C LYS A 294 17.05 3.88 -9.06
N LYS A 295 16.32 4.94 -8.70
CA LYS A 295 16.33 6.21 -9.43
C LYS A 295 17.72 6.86 -9.38
N ALA A 296 18.39 6.83 -8.22
CA ALA A 296 19.74 7.34 -8.06
C ALA A 296 20.78 6.51 -8.84
N PHE A 297 20.69 5.18 -8.80
CA PHE A 297 21.64 4.27 -9.46
C PHE A 297 21.45 4.21 -10.98
N GLY A 298 20.23 4.44 -11.48
CA GLY A 298 19.88 4.33 -12.89
C GLY A 298 19.68 2.89 -13.36
N SER A 299 18.90 2.71 -14.42
CA SER A 299 18.45 1.39 -14.89
C SER A 299 19.59 0.45 -15.29
N GLU A 300 20.61 0.95 -16.00
CA GLU A 300 21.75 0.12 -16.43
C GLU A 300 22.50 -0.51 -15.25
N LEU A 301 22.75 0.28 -14.21
CA LEU A 301 23.47 -0.17 -13.03
C LEU A 301 22.62 -1.12 -12.18
N VAL A 302 21.33 -0.82 -12.04
CA VAL A 302 20.38 -1.69 -11.35
C VAL A 302 20.31 -3.07 -12.00
N GLU A 303 20.27 -3.15 -13.34
CA GLU A 303 20.25 -4.44 -14.05
C GLU A 303 21.55 -5.24 -13.83
N LYS A 304 22.72 -4.58 -13.86
CA LYS A 304 24.00 -5.21 -13.52
C LYS A 304 23.99 -5.77 -12.10
N LEU A 305 23.54 -4.98 -11.13
CA LEU A 305 23.45 -5.39 -9.72
C LEU A 305 22.47 -6.56 -9.51
N LYS A 306 21.32 -6.55 -10.21
CA LYS A 306 20.36 -7.66 -10.21
C LYS A 306 20.97 -8.95 -10.73
N SER A 307 21.81 -8.85 -11.77
CA SER A 307 22.52 -10.00 -12.33
C SER A 307 23.72 -10.46 -11.49
N SER A 308 24.00 -9.81 -10.35
CA SER A 308 25.18 -10.05 -9.51
C SER A 308 26.50 -9.85 -10.26
N GLU A 309 26.51 -9.01 -11.30
CA GLU A 309 27.72 -8.63 -12.02
C GLU A 309 28.56 -7.69 -11.15
N GLN A 310 29.87 -7.94 -11.09
CA GLN A 310 30.79 -7.07 -10.35
C GLN A 310 31.07 -5.82 -11.18
N ILE A 311 30.75 -4.64 -10.63
CA ILE A 311 30.97 -3.38 -11.33
C ILE A 311 32.46 -3.06 -11.31
N GLN A 312 33.06 -2.90 -12.49
CA GLN A 312 34.48 -2.56 -12.62
C GLN A 312 34.69 -1.05 -12.44
N GLY A 313 35.62 -0.66 -11.57
CA GLY A 313 35.96 0.74 -11.27
C GLY A 313 35.21 1.32 -10.07
N ASP A 314 35.43 2.61 -9.80
CA ASP A 314 34.75 3.30 -8.70
C ASP A 314 33.26 3.49 -9.03
N LEU A 315 32.39 2.97 -8.17
CA LEU A 315 30.96 3.18 -8.26
C LEU A 315 30.67 4.66 -7.94
N ARG A 316 30.32 5.45 -8.96
CA ARG A 316 29.99 6.88 -8.81
C ARG A 316 28.50 7.08 -9.02
N VAL A 317 27.76 7.13 -7.91
CA VAL A 317 26.31 7.38 -7.88
C VAL A 317 26.07 8.68 -7.12
N GLY A 318 25.22 9.55 -7.67
CA GLY A 318 24.76 10.75 -6.99
C GLY A 318 23.78 10.38 -5.88
N LEU A 319 24.30 10.02 -4.70
CA LEU A 319 23.49 9.69 -3.55
C LEU A 319 22.98 10.98 -2.87
N PRO A 320 21.68 11.07 -2.54
CA PRO A 320 21.11 12.24 -1.88
C PRO A 320 21.55 12.35 -0.42
N VAL A 321 21.33 13.52 0.19
CA VAL A 321 21.37 13.67 1.65
C VAL A 321 20.09 13.06 2.21
N ILE A 322 20.21 12.20 3.21
CA ILE A 322 19.06 11.43 3.71
C ILE A 322 18.74 11.75 5.17
N SER A 323 17.47 11.57 5.52
CA SER A 323 17.01 11.53 6.90
C SER A 323 16.41 10.16 7.20
N LEU A 324 16.75 9.58 8.36
CA LEU A 324 16.19 8.33 8.84
C LEU A 324 15.06 8.62 9.84
N ARG A 325 13.86 8.16 9.51
CA ARG A 325 12.62 8.45 10.27
C ARG A 325 11.85 7.17 10.58
N LEU A 326 10.85 7.32 11.44
CA LEU A 326 9.82 6.32 11.66
C LEU A 326 8.48 6.89 11.25
N ARG A 327 7.76 6.18 10.38
CA ARG A 327 6.48 6.64 9.85
C ARG A 327 5.47 6.90 10.98
N GLY A 328 4.77 8.03 10.91
CA GLY A 328 3.80 8.46 11.92
C GLY A 328 4.42 8.89 13.26
N ARG A 329 5.73 9.13 13.31
CA ARG A 329 6.45 9.62 14.50
C ARG A 329 7.13 10.96 14.24
N PRO A 330 7.41 11.76 15.29
CA PRO A 330 8.25 12.94 15.17
C PRO A 330 9.64 12.61 14.59
N SER A 331 10.26 13.58 13.95
CA SER A 331 11.64 13.49 13.47
C SER A 331 12.63 13.35 14.63
N PHE A 332 13.75 12.66 14.39
CA PHE A 332 14.85 12.50 15.34
C PHE A 332 16.04 13.35 14.87
N PRO A 333 16.31 14.53 15.46
CA PRO A 333 17.30 15.49 14.95
C PRO A 333 18.70 14.90 14.64
N SER A 334 19.17 13.95 15.46
CA SER A 334 20.46 13.29 15.24
C SER A 334 20.48 12.41 13.96
N LEU A 335 19.32 11.97 13.47
CA LEU A 335 19.17 11.14 12.26
C LEU A 335 18.73 11.92 11.02
N GLU A 336 18.66 13.25 11.11
CA GLU A 336 18.35 14.12 9.97
C GLU A 336 19.62 14.60 9.25
N GLY A 337 19.57 14.74 7.93
CA GLY A 337 20.63 15.36 7.14
C GLY A 337 21.95 14.58 7.14
N LEU A 338 21.88 13.26 7.00
CA LEU A 338 23.03 12.37 6.95
C LEU A 338 23.66 12.39 5.55
N LEU A 339 24.97 12.58 5.48
CA LEU A 339 25.74 12.67 4.24
C LEU A 339 26.28 11.29 3.83
N PRO A 340 26.31 10.93 2.54
CA PRO A 340 26.94 9.69 2.09
C PRO A 340 28.44 9.73 2.41
N LYS A 341 28.94 8.68 3.08
CA LYS A 341 30.35 8.56 3.50
C LYS A 341 31.08 7.46 2.73
N GLN A 342 30.44 6.30 2.59
CA GLN A 342 31.04 5.14 1.95
C GLN A 342 29.98 4.37 1.15
N MET A 343 30.40 3.84 0.01
CA MET A 343 29.61 2.93 -0.82
C MET A 343 30.53 1.81 -1.32
N GLN A 344 30.10 0.56 -1.15
CA GLN A 344 30.86 -0.60 -1.59
C GLN A 344 29.92 -1.71 -2.07
N GLN A 345 30.26 -2.33 -3.20
CA GLN A 345 29.60 -3.56 -3.64
C GLN A 345 30.20 -4.77 -2.91
N VAL A 346 29.33 -5.58 -2.29
CA VAL A 346 29.66 -6.86 -1.66
C VAL A 346 28.75 -7.93 -2.26
N GLY A 347 29.24 -8.64 -3.29
CA GLY A 347 28.42 -9.57 -4.07
C GLY A 347 27.29 -8.85 -4.81
N SER A 348 26.04 -9.28 -4.61
CA SER A 348 24.83 -8.63 -5.15
C SER A 348 24.36 -7.42 -4.35
N ASN A 349 24.98 -7.17 -3.19
CA ASN A 349 24.55 -6.13 -2.27
C ASN A 349 25.41 -4.88 -2.43
N VAL A 350 24.81 -3.70 -2.29
CA VAL A 350 25.54 -2.44 -2.16
C VAL A 350 25.42 -1.96 -0.72
N GLN A 351 26.53 -2.02 0.01
CA GLN A 351 26.61 -1.47 1.36
C GLN A 351 26.79 0.04 1.26
N LEU A 352 25.90 0.78 1.92
CA LEU A 352 25.97 2.22 2.06
C LEU A 352 26.24 2.58 3.52
N SER A 353 27.02 3.64 3.72
CA SER A 353 27.20 4.27 5.02
C SER A 353 27.00 5.77 4.88
N TYR A 354 26.15 6.31 5.72
CA TYR A 354 25.84 7.71 5.86
C TYR A 354 26.26 8.20 7.25
N GLY A 355 26.53 9.49 7.40
CA GLY A 355 26.82 10.04 8.72
C GLY A 355 26.83 11.55 8.75
N LYS A 356 26.85 12.09 9.97
CA LYS A 356 26.98 13.52 10.20
C LYS A 356 28.33 14.03 9.68
N GLU A 357 28.40 15.34 9.43
CA GLU A 357 29.64 15.99 9.00
C GLU A 357 30.72 15.90 10.09
N ASP A 358 30.33 16.06 11.36
CA ASP A 358 31.19 15.99 12.55
C ASP A 358 31.64 14.57 12.93
N GLY A 359 31.07 13.53 12.32
CA GLY A 359 31.38 12.12 12.62
C GLY A 359 30.75 11.57 13.91
N SER A 360 29.87 12.34 14.59
CA SER A 360 29.21 11.96 15.85
C SER A 360 28.27 10.76 15.72
N LEU A 361 27.67 10.58 14.54
CA LEU A 361 26.71 9.52 14.26
C LEU A 361 26.83 9.07 12.81
N GLY A 362 26.74 7.76 12.60
CA GLY A 362 26.60 7.17 11.28
C GLY A 362 25.56 6.06 11.24
N VAL A 363 25.06 5.80 10.04
CA VAL A 363 24.10 4.76 9.74
C VAL A 363 24.62 3.95 8.56
N LYS A 364 24.53 2.62 8.62
CA LYS A 364 24.83 1.72 7.51
C LYS A 364 23.69 0.75 7.23
N PHE A 365 23.52 0.41 5.97
CA PHE A 365 22.55 -0.57 5.49
C PHE A 365 23.02 -1.15 4.16
N ASN A 366 22.49 -2.32 3.78
CA ASN A 366 22.77 -2.91 2.47
C ASN A 366 21.54 -2.83 1.56
N LEU A 367 21.78 -2.53 0.29
CA LEU A 367 20.79 -2.58 -0.77
C LEU A 367 20.94 -3.90 -1.52
N ASN A 368 20.01 -4.83 -1.33
CA ASN A 368 19.97 -6.09 -2.07
C ASN A 368 19.07 -5.93 -3.31
N PHE A 369 19.65 -5.50 -4.42
CA PHE A 369 18.90 -5.25 -5.66
C PHE A 369 18.32 -6.53 -6.29
N LYS A 370 18.90 -7.69 -5.99
CA LYS A 370 18.44 -8.98 -6.52
C LYS A 370 17.10 -9.39 -5.91
N ASP A 371 16.97 -9.24 -4.60
CA ASP A 371 15.78 -9.61 -3.85
C ASP A 371 14.86 -8.42 -3.54
N GLU A 372 15.22 -7.23 -4.02
CA GLU A 372 14.49 -5.97 -3.84
C GLU A 372 14.37 -5.51 -2.37
N GLN A 373 15.38 -5.78 -1.55
CA GLN A 373 15.33 -5.56 -0.10
C GLN A 373 16.35 -4.54 0.43
N LEU A 374 15.93 -3.76 1.42
CA LEU A 374 16.77 -2.97 2.30
C LEU A 374 17.13 -3.80 3.54
N GLU A 375 18.40 -4.13 3.69
CA GLU A 375 18.91 -4.83 4.87
C GLU A 375 19.43 -3.79 5.88
N PHE A 376 18.65 -3.58 6.94
CA PHE A 376 19.02 -2.70 8.04
C PHE A 376 19.00 -3.50 9.36
N ASP A 377 20.16 -3.64 9.98
CA ASP A 377 20.31 -4.22 11.31
C ASP A 377 20.27 -3.09 12.34
N ILE A 378 19.31 -3.09 13.25
CA ILE A 378 19.19 -2.04 14.26
C ILE A 378 20.34 -2.03 15.27
N HIS A 379 21.01 -3.17 15.49
CA HIS A 379 22.06 -3.32 16.50
C HIS A 379 23.45 -2.94 15.99
N ASP A 380 23.68 -3.10 14.69
CA ASP A 380 24.96 -2.78 14.04
C ASP A 380 24.84 -1.62 13.04
N GLY A 381 23.64 -1.31 12.57
CA GLY A 381 23.36 -0.32 11.54
C GLY A 381 23.47 1.12 11.99
N ILE A 382 23.56 1.42 13.28
CA ILE A 382 23.82 2.77 13.80
C ILE A 382 25.12 2.74 14.61
N TYR A 383 26.07 3.62 14.28
CA TYR A 383 27.40 3.68 14.87
C TYR A 383 27.83 5.12 15.18
N GLY A 384 29.01 5.29 15.78
CA GLY A 384 29.55 6.61 16.16
C GLY A 384 29.18 7.08 17.57
N ILE A 385 28.31 6.33 18.27
CA ILE A 385 27.79 6.69 19.59
C ILE A 385 28.77 6.30 20.71
N SER A 386 29.91 6.99 20.80
CA SER A 386 30.84 6.87 21.95
C SER A 386 30.70 8.09 22.86
N ASP A 387 30.59 7.88 24.18
CA ASP A 387 30.44 8.98 25.14
C ASP A 387 31.74 9.81 25.20
N ASP A 388 31.68 11.02 24.67
CA ASP A 388 32.76 12.01 24.68
C ASP A 388 32.64 13.00 25.84
N GLU A 389 31.77 12.69 26.81
CA GLU A 389 31.44 13.53 27.97
C GLU A 389 30.76 14.86 27.64
N SER A 390 30.40 15.12 26.38
CA SER A 390 29.70 16.34 25.97
C SER A 390 28.19 16.28 26.28
N ALA A 391 27.59 17.45 26.42
CA ALA A 391 26.13 17.56 26.48
C ALA A 391 25.44 17.05 25.20
N ASP A 392 26.02 17.33 24.03
CA ASP A 392 25.45 16.99 22.73
C ASP A 392 25.40 15.47 22.49
N TYR A 393 26.43 14.75 22.97
CA TYR A 393 26.40 13.29 23.00
C TYR A 393 25.23 12.76 23.84
N ALA A 394 25.05 13.29 25.05
CA ALA A 394 24.00 12.82 25.96
C ALA A 394 22.60 13.06 25.37
N GLU A 395 22.39 14.20 24.71
CA GLU A 395 21.15 14.49 23.99
C GLU A 395 20.94 13.55 22.78
N THR A 396 21.98 13.34 21.97
CA THR A 396 21.96 12.38 20.85
C THR A 396 21.63 10.98 21.34
N LYS A 397 22.21 10.55 22.47
CA LYS A 397 21.93 9.25 23.07
C LYS A 397 20.46 9.11 23.48
N ALA A 398 19.88 10.14 24.09
CA ALA A 398 18.46 10.17 24.44
C ALA A 398 17.57 10.03 23.20
N GLN A 399 17.88 10.76 22.12
CA GLN A 399 17.15 10.65 20.85
C GLN A 399 17.26 9.25 20.23
N MET A 400 18.41 8.60 20.34
CA MET A 400 18.60 7.23 19.81
C MET A 400 17.82 6.20 20.61
N ILE A 401 17.76 6.34 21.92
CA ILE A 401 16.93 5.47 22.77
C ILE A 401 15.45 5.68 22.44
N GLU A 402 15.02 6.91 22.17
CA GLU A 402 13.65 7.20 21.72
C GLU A 402 13.35 6.59 20.33
N PHE A 403 14.28 6.70 19.38
CA PHE A 403 14.16 6.05 18.09
C PHE A 403 14.02 4.53 18.24
N PHE A 404 14.89 3.90 19.03
CA PHE A 404 14.82 2.46 19.30
C PHE A 404 13.50 2.07 19.96
N LYS A 405 13.05 2.80 20.98
CA LYS A 405 11.76 2.57 21.64
C LYS A 405 10.64 2.47 20.60
N TRP A 406 10.53 3.45 19.71
CA TRP A 406 9.47 3.48 18.71
C TRP A 406 9.65 2.43 17.62
N TYR A 407 10.88 2.13 17.22
CA TYR A 407 11.16 1.06 16.28
C TYR A 407 10.73 -0.31 16.82
N TYR A 408 11.10 -0.63 18.07
CA TYR A 408 10.68 -1.84 18.78
C TYR A 408 9.17 -1.93 19.03
N LEU A 409 8.46 -0.80 19.01
CA LEU A 409 7.00 -0.74 19.13
C LEU A 409 6.32 -0.70 17.77
N ASN A 410 6.74 -1.61 16.88
CA ASN A 410 6.23 -1.79 15.52
C ASN A 410 6.43 -0.56 14.63
N GLY A 411 7.56 0.13 14.78
CA GLY A 411 7.91 1.26 13.92
C GLY A 411 8.25 0.80 12.50
N SER A 412 7.78 1.52 11.51
CA SER A 412 8.17 1.35 10.10
C SER A 412 9.28 2.33 9.77
N LEU A 413 10.45 1.81 9.37
CA LEU A 413 11.59 2.62 8.97
C LEU A 413 11.27 3.36 7.68
N GLU A 414 11.64 4.63 7.61
CA GLU A 414 11.53 5.46 6.40
C GLU A 414 12.85 6.20 6.17
N ILE A 415 13.37 6.13 4.95
CA ILE A 415 14.50 6.93 4.49
C ILE A 415 13.92 7.95 3.52
N VAL A 416 14.10 9.22 3.83
CA VAL A 416 13.62 10.32 2.99
C VAL A 416 14.79 11.17 2.51
N ASP A 417 14.62 11.78 1.35
CA ASP A 417 15.50 12.86 0.90
C ASP A 417 15.31 14.06 1.85
N THR A 418 16.40 14.56 2.43
CA THR A 418 16.32 15.65 3.41
C THR A 418 15.84 16.96 2.78
N GLU A 419 16.17 17.21 1.51
CA GLU A 419 15.85 18.47 0.82
C GLU A 419 14.40 18.47 0.32
N THR A 420 13.97 17.39 -0.32
CA THR A 420 12.63 17.32 -0.95
C THR A 420 11.56 16.74 -0.02
N GLY A 421 11.97 15.95 0.98
CA GLY A 421 11.07 15.17 1.83
C GLY A 421 10.45 13.96 1.12
N GLU A 422 10.89 13.63 -0.10
CA GLU A 422 10.41 12.45 -0.82
C GLU A 422 10.90 11.14 -0.19
N GLU A 423 10.04 10.13 -0.13
CA GLU A 423 10.40 8.77 0.32
C GLU A 423 11.38 8.13 -0.68
N ILE A 424 12.58 7.79 -0.21
CA ILE A 424 13.60 7.07 -0.98
C ILE A 424 13.44 5.57 -0.78
N SER A 425 13.14 5.16 0.45
CA SER A 425 13.07 3.77 0.87
C SER A 425 12.27 3.66 2.16
N ARG A 426 11.68 2.50 2.39
CA ARG A 426 10.87 2.21 3.57
C ARG A 426 10.98 0.73 3.91
N LYS A 427 10.76 0.37 5.18
CA LYS A 427 10.53 -1.02 5.62
C LYS A 427 9.14 -1.16 6.24
N ASP A 428 8.61 -2.38 6.17
CA ASP A 428 7.48 -2.79 6.98
C ASP A 428 7.73 -2.58 8.49
N ALA A 429 6.64 -2.60 9.26
CA ALA A 429 6.70 -2.49 10.70
C ALA A 429 7.65 -3.55 11.29
N PHE A 430 8.58 -3.11 12.14
CA PHE A 430 9.50 -4.03 12.79
C PHE A 430 8.76 -4.87 13.85
N LEU A 431 8.63 -6.17 13.59
CA LEU A 431 7.99 -7.13 14.49
C LEU A 431 9.07 -7.96 15.23
N PRO A 432 9.55 -7.52 16.40
CA PRO A 432 10.57 -8.27 17.13
C PRO A 432 10.01 -9.63 17.59
N VAL A 433 10.75 -10.70 17.32
CA VAL A 433 10.42 -12.05 17.78
C VAL A 433 11.20 -12.39 19.04
N ASN A 434 10.57 -13.11 19.99
CA ASN A 434 11.17 -13.52 21.26
C ASN A 434 11.63 -12.36 22.17
N VAL A 435 11.01 -11.18 22.06
CA VAL A 435 11.32 -10.01 22.89
C VAL A 435 10.03 -9.50 23.52
N LEU A 436 10.08 -9.17 24.82
CA LEU A 436 9.05 -8.38 25.49
C LEU A 436 9.58 -6.97 25.71
N VAL A 437 9.11 -6.02 24.90
CA VAL A 437 9.52 -4.62 24.98
C VAL A 437 8.83 -3.98 26.18
N ASN A 438 9.60 -3.35 27.08
CA ASN A 438 9.07 -2.54 28.17
C ASN A 438 9.28 -1.05 27.87
N PRO A 439 8.24 -0.31 27.42
CA PRO A 439 8.36 1.10 27.08
C PRO A 439 8.80 1.99 28.26
N GLU A 440 8.47 1.60 29.49
CA GLU A 440 8.77 2.38 30.69
C GLU A 440 10.28 2.39 31.00
N GLU A 441 11.00 1.32 30.67
CA GLU A 441 12.47 1.29 30.82
C GLU A 441 13.14 2.24 29.82
N PHE A 442 12.69 2.25 28.56
CA PHE A 442 13.13 3.26 27.59
C PHE A 442 12.88 4.68 28.11
N ASP A 443 11.71 4.95 28.70
CA ASP A 443 11.39 6.27 29.25
C ASP A 443 12.29 6.68 30.42
N LYS A 444 12.75 5.73 31.24
CA LYS A 444 13.72 5.99 32.31
C LYS A 444 15.09 6.33 31.71
N ASP A 445 15.55 5.57 30.73
CA ASP A 445 16.85 5.79 30.09
C ASP A 445 16.89 7.13 29.33
N ILE A 446 15.82 7.48 28.61
CA ILE A 446 15.68 8.80 27.95
C ILE A 446 15.80 9.91 28.98
N LYS A 447 15.07 9.84 30.10
CA LYS A 447 15.13 10.85 31.17
C LYS A 447 16.52 10.96 31.79
N PHE A 448 17.20 9.84 32.00
CA PHE A 448 18.56 9.80 32.52
C PHE A 448 19.53 10.57 31.61
N TRP A 449 19.50 10.29 30.31
CA TRP A 449 20.39 10.95 29.35
C TRP A 449 20.07 12.44 29.15
N LEU A 450 18.78 12.82 29.15
CA LEU A 450 18.39 14.23 29.11
C LEU A 450 18.88 14.99 30.36
N SER A 451 18.72 14.40 31.56
CA SER A 451 19.25 14.99 32.80
C SER A 451 20.78 15.09 32.80
N THR A 452 21.46 14.15 32.15
CA THR A 452 22.91 14.16 31.98
C THR A 452 23.34 15.29 31.05
N ALA A 453 22.64 15.46 29.92
CA ALA A 453 22.87 16.57 28.99
C ALA A 453 22.72 17.93 29.69
N ASP A 454 21.64 18.13 30.46
CA ASP A 454 21.42 19.37 31.22
C ASP A 454 22.52 19.65 32.26
N THR A 455 23.04 18.61 32.88
CA THR A 455 24.14 18.73 33.84
C THR A 455 25.44 19.13 33.15
N ARG A 456 25.76 18.48 32.02
CA ARG A 456 26.95 18.76 31.21
C ARG A 456 26.93 20.18 30.63
N ARG A 457 25.79 20.65 30.09
CA ARG A 457 25.63 22.04 29.61
C ARG A 457 25.89 23.08 30.71
N LYS A 458 25.44 22.82 31.94
CA LYS A 458 25.69 23.73 33.07
C LYS A 458 27.18 23.82 33.39
N ILE A 459 27.89 22.69 33.38
CA ILE A 459 29.34 22.64 33.61
C ILE A 459 30.08 23.38 32.49
N GLU A 460 29.74 23.10 31.24
CA GLU A 460 30.29 23.77 30.05
C GLU A 460 30.04 25.29 30.09
N SER A 461 28.86 25.74 30.49
CA SER A 461 28.53 27.17 30.60
C SER A 461 29.22 27.91 31.76
N THR A 462 29.77 27.17 32.73
CA THR A 462 30.47 27.72 33.91
C THR A 462 31.98 27.75 33.71
N THR A 463 32.48 27.09 32.66
CA THR A 463 33.90 27.01 32.28
C THR A 463 34.18 28.00 31.16
#